data_AF-A0A920HT07-F1
#
_entry.id   AF-A0A920HT07-F1
#
_cell.length_a   1.000
_cell.length_b   1.000
_cell.length_c   1.000
_cell.angle_alpha   90.00
_cell.angle_beta   90.00
_cell.angle_gamma   90.00
#
_symmetry.space_group_name_H-M   'P 1'
#
loop_
_entity.id
_entity.type
_entity.pdbx_description
1 polymer ?
#
loop_
_entity_poly.entity_id
_entity_poly.type
_entity_poly.pdbx_seq_one_letter_code
_entity_poly.pdbx_strand_id
1 'polypeptide(L)' 'MLSDNVLISSFIFFITCGVVWLIISRIEKSNLSPRIKRVLSYGCFAVIFALIVFIFNHHSENYLALNT' A
#
# COMPACT_ATOMS: atom_id res chain seq x y z
N MET A 1 10.40 -16.60 12.11
CA MET A 1 9.83 -15.33 12.59
C MET A 1 10.08 -14.15 11.65
N LEU A 2 11.31 -13.90 11.17
CA LEU A 2 11.55 -12.83 10.16
C LEU A 2 10.90 -13.14 8.79
N SER A 3 11.03 -14.40 8.33
CA SER A 3 10.38 -14.92 7.12
C SER A 3 8.86 -14.77 7.17
N ASP A 4 8.28 -15.02 8.33
CA ASP A 4 6.83 -14.98 8.56
C ASP A 4 6.33 -13.54 8.49
N ASN A 5 7.10 -12.58 9.04
CA ASN A 5 6.79 -11.15 8.94
C ASN A 5 6.87 -10.63 7.49
N VAL A 6 7.83 -11.10 6.69
CA VAL A 6 7.93 -10.72 5.27
C VAL A 6 6.75 -11.26 4.47
N LEU A 7 6.37 -12.52 4.71
CA LEU A 7 5.20 -13.14 4.07
C LEU A 7 3.89 -12.42 4.44
N ILE A 8 3.68 -12.13 5.72
CA ILE A 8 2.50 -11.39 6.20
C ILE A 8 2.47 -9.97 5.61
N SER A 9 3.60 -9.25 5.62
CA SER A 9 3.68 -7.90 5.06
C SER A 9 3.39 -7.88 3.56
N SER A 10 3.93 -8.86 2.82
CA SER A 10 3.68 -9.04 1.39
C SER A 10 2.21 -9.36 1.12
N PHE A 11 1.59 -10.20 1.95
CA PHE A 11 0.18 -10.53 1.84
C PHE A 11 -0.72 -9.30 2.06
N ILE A 12 -0.44 -8.50 3.10
CA ILE A 12 -1.13 -7.23 3.37
C ILE A 12 -0.96 -6.25 2.20
N PHE A 13 0.24 -6.17 1.62
CA PHE A 13 0.49 -5.34 0.44
C PHE A 13 -0.39 -5.76 -0.75
N PHE A 14 -0.47 -7.04 -1.07
CA PHE A 14 -1.31 -7.53 -2.18
C PHE A 14 -2.81 -7.28 -1.94
N ILE A 15 -3.30 -7.49 -0.71
CA ILE A 15 -4.69 -7.15 -0.36
C ILE A 15 -4.94 -5.65 -0.58
N THR A 16 -4.01 -4.81 -0.14
CA THR A 16 -4.14 -3.36 -0.29
C THR A 16 -4.17 -2.95 -1.76
N CYS A 17 -3.31 -3.54 -2.60
CA CYS A 17 -3.34 -3.32 -4.06
C CYS A 17 -4.69 -3.73 -4.67
N GLY A 18 -5.27 -4.86 -4.26
CA GLY A 18 -6.60 -5.30 -4.70
C GLY A 18 -7.71 -4.32 -4.29
N VAL A 19 -7.68 -3.84 -3.03
CA VAL A 19 -8.64 -2.84 -2.53
C VAL A 19 -8.49 -1.53 -3.29
N VAL A 20 -7.26 -1.05 -3.50
CA VAL A 20 -6.99 0.16 -4.29
C VAL A 20 -7.50 0.02 -5.71
N TRP A 21 -7.29 -1.14 -6.35
CA TRP A 21 -7.81 -1.40 -7.69
C TRP A 21 -9.34 -1.31 -7.74
N LEU A 22 -10.05 -1.87 -6.76
CA LEU A 22 -11.51 -1.75 -6.66
C LEU A 22 -11.95 -0.28 -6.50
N ILE A 23 -11.25 0.48 -5.65
CA ILE A 23 -11.52 1.91 -5.43
C ILE A 23 -11.32 2.70 -6.72
N ILE A 24 -10.17 2.55 -7.39
CA ILE A 24 -9.86 3.22 -8.66
C ILE A 24 -10.90 2.86 -9.73
N SER A 25 -11.24 1.57 -9.86
CA SER A 25 -12.25 1.11 -10.82
C SER A 25 -13.62 1.76 -10.58
N ARG A 26 -13.97 2.04 -9.31
CA ARG A 26 -15.22 2.72 -8.95
C ARG A 26 -15.15 4.23 -9.16
N ILE A 27 -13.99 4.85 -8.93
CA ILE A 27 -13.74 6.27 -9.24
C ILE A 27 -13.86 6.50 -10.75
N GLU A 28 -13.28 5.63 -11.58
CA GLU A 28 -13.34 5.75 -13.04
C GLU A 28 -14.78 5.72 -13.56
N LYS A 29 -15.62 4.83 -13.01
CA LYS A 29 -17.04 4.69 -13.37
C LYS A 29 -17.97 5.76 -12.78
N SER A 30 -17.48 6.58 -11.85
CA SER A 30 -18.28 7.63 -11.22
C SER A 30 -18.54 8.82 -12.17
N ASN A 31 -19.57 9.62 -11.91
CA ASN A 31 -19.83 10.89 -12.62
C ASN A 31 -19.05 12.08 -12.05
N LEU A 32 -17.93 11.83 -11.35
CA LEU A 32 -17.07 12.89 -10.82
C LEU A 32 -16.34 13.65 -11.93
N SER A 33 -15.95 14.89 -11.63
CA SER A 33 -15.16 15.68 -12.58
C SER A 33 -13.79 15.03 -12.84
N PRO A 34 -13.20 15.21 -14.04
CA PRO A 34 -11.90 14.61 -14.38
C PRO A 34 -10.78 14.99 -13.41
N ARG A 35 -10.82 16.21 -12.85
CA ARG A 35 -9.84 16.68 -11.86
C ARG A 35 -9.94 15.88 -10.56
N ILE A 36 -11.16 15.69 -10.05
CA ILE A 36 -11.39 14.95 -8.80
C ILE A 36 -11.00 13.48 -8.98
N LYS A 37 -11.36 12.85 -10.10
CA LYS A 37 -10.94 11.47 -10.39
C LYS A 37 -9.41 11.33 -10.32
N ARG A 38 -8.69 12.26 -10.93
CA ARG A 38 -7.21 12.27 -10.94
C ARG A 38 -6.64 12.42 -9.53
N VAL A 39 -7.15 13.36 -8.74
CA VAL A 39 -6.69 13.58 -7.35
C VAL A 39 -6.95 12.34 -6.49
N LEU A 40 -8.11 11.71 -6.61
CA LEU A 40 -8.42 10.48 -5.87
C LEU A 40 -7.51 9.32 -6.28
N SER A 41 -7.26 9.13 -7.58
CA SER A 41 -6.32 8.11 -8.06
C SER A 41 -4.90 8.35 -7.54
N TYR A 42 -4.42 9.59 -7.54
CA TYR A 42 -3.11 9.93 -6.93
C TYR A 42 -3.10 9.69 -5.43
N GLY A 43 -4.20 9.97 -4.73
CA GLY A 43 -4.36 9.61 -3.33
C GLY A 43 -4.22 8.10 -3.09
N CYS A 44 -4.85 7.27 -3.92
CA CYS A 44 -4.71 5.81 -3.84
C CYS A 44 -3.27 5.34 -4.04
N PHE A 45 -2.54 5.92 -5.00
CA PHE A 45 -1.12 5.59 -5.19
C PHE A 45 -0.25 6.06 -4.01
N ALA A 46 -0.55 7.22 -3.42
CA ALA A 46 0.15 7.69 -2.23
C ALA A 46 -0.04 6.74 -1.03
N VAL A 47 -1.23 6.15 -0.87
CA VAL A 47 -1.47 5.11 0.15
C VAL A 47 -0.59 3.88 -0.08
N ILE A 48 -0.49 3.40 -1.32
CA ILE A 48 0.40 2.27 -1.65
C ILE A 48 1.85 2.63 -1.30
N PHE A 49 2.30 3.82 -1.69
CA PHE A 49 3.66 4.28 -1.39
C PHE A 49 3.95 4.35 0.11
N ALA A 50 3.04 4.93 0.90
CA ALA A 50 3.16 5.01 2.34
C ALA A 50 3.22 3.61 2.99
N LEU A 51 2.41 2.66 2.50
CA LEU A 51 2.44 1.28 2.98
C LEU A 51 3.78 0.61 2.69
N ILE A 52 4.34 0.80 1.49
CA ILE A 52 5.66 0.28 1.13
C ILE A 52 6.71 0.82 2.10
N VAL A 53 6.75 2.14 2.31
CA VAL A 53 7.70 2.77 3.24
C VAL A 53 7.56 2.18 4.64
N PHE A 54 6.33 1.99 5.12
CA PHE A 54 6.07 1.38 6.43
C PHE A 54 6.60 -0.05 6.53
N ILE A 55 6.36 -0.90 5.52
CA ILE A 55 6.86 -2.27 5.47
C ILE A 55 8.39 -2.28 5.52
N PHE A 56 9.05 -1.45 4.72
CA PHE A 56 10.52 -1.39 4.71
C PHE A 56 11.10 -0.84 6.01
N ASN A 57 10.48 0.18 6.61
CA ASN A 57 10.91 0.72 7.90
C ASN A 57 10.84 -0.37 8.99
N HIS A 58 9.69 -1.05 9.10
CA HIS A 58 9.51 -2.14 10.05
C HIS A 58 10.50 -3.29 9.81
N HIS A 59 10.78 -3.60 8.54
CA HIS A 59 11.76 -4.64 8.22
C HIS A 59 13.18 -4.25 8.61
N SER A 60 13.56 -2.97 8.40
CA SER A 60 14.88 -2.45 8.77
C SER A 60 15.11 -2.44 10.28
N GLU A 61 14.13 -2.00 11.07
CA GLU A 61 14.19 -1.99 12.54
C GLU A 61 14.34 -3.41 13.11
N ASN A 62 13.56 -4.38 12.60
CA ASN A 62 13.67 -5.78 13.01
C ASN A 62 15.03 -6.39 12.65
N TYR A 63 15.59 -6.03 11.48
CA TYR A 63 16.90 -6.52 11.07
C TYR A 63 18.02 -5.97 11.96
N LEU A 64 17.94 -4.69 12.34
CA LEU A 64 18.90 -4.05 13.25
C LEU A 64 18.81 -4.63 14.67
N ALA A 65 17.60 -4.84 15.20
CA ALA A 65 17.39 -5.36 16.54
C ALA A 65 17.84 -6.83 16.73
N LEU A 66 17.92 -7.62 15.65
CA LEU A 66 18.42 -9.00 15.68
C LEU A 66 19.96 -9.10 15.56
N ASN A 67 20.63 -8.03 15.15
CA ASN A 67 22.08 -7.97 14.92
C ASN A 67 22.83 -7.12 15.98
N THR A 68 22.15 -6.72 17.07
CA THR A 68 22.73 -6.07 18.26
C THR A 68 22.57 -6.96 19.47
#